data_AF-A0A6P6YKL5-F1
#
_entry.id   AF-A0A6P6YKL5-F1
#
_cell.length_a   1.000
_cell.length_b   1.000
_cell.length_c   1.000
_cell.angle_alpha   90.00
_cell.angle_beta   90.00
_cell.angle_gamma   90.00
#
_symmetry.space_group_name_H-M   'P 1'
#
loop_
_entity.id
_entity.type
_entity.pdbx_description
1 polymer ?
#
loop_
_entity_poly.entity_id
_entity_poly.type
_entity_poly.pdbx_seq_one_letter_code
_entity_poly.pdbx_strand_id
1 'polypeptide(L)'
;MEAADSSVLLLIAHPDDESMFFVPLLHCLSTKVTTFPDCVHVVCMTNGGTHREAELKAALHSIYKIQNIAIFSNEDYPDSPATPWDLQKASKAVLDYVQQHKIGKIYTFDEHGVSGHLNHVSCCRIANLLKIQLQRDQIAE
;
A
#
# COMPACT_ATOMS: atom_id res chain seq x y z
N MET A 1 -19.35 -1.07 -19.52
CA MET A 1 -18.12 -0.26 -19.54
C MET A 1 -17.35 -0.65 -18.29
N GLU A 2 -16.37 -1.56 -18.40
CA GLU A 2 -15.50 -1.88 -17.26
C GLU A 2 -14.89 -0.57 -16.75
N ALA A 3 -14.87 -0.36 -15.43
CA ALA A 3 -14.40 0.90 -14.85
C ALA A 3 -12.90 1.11 -15.16
N ALA A 4 -12.64 1.83 -16.25
CA ALA A 4 -11.31 2.19 -16.72
C ALA A 4 -10.54 3.09 -15.73
N ASP A 5 -11.20 3.62 -14.70
CA ASP A 5 -10.69 4.71 -13.84
C ASP A 5 -10.49 4.34 -12.36
N SER A 6 -10.50 3.07 -11.97
CA SER A 6 -10.20 2.76 -10.55
C SER A 6 -8.71 2.93 -10.26
N SER A 7 -8.40 3.87 -9.37
CA SER A 7 -7.05 4.00 -8.82
C SER A 7 -6.66 2.74 -8.06
N VAL A 8 -5.38 2.41 -8.13
CA VAL A 8 -4.79 1.21 -7.55
C VAL A 8 -3.84 1.64 -6.45
N LEU A 9 -3.88 0.93 -5.32
CA LEU A 9 -2.93 1.08 -4.24
C LEU A 9 -2.07 -0.18 -4.11
N LEU A 10 -0.76 -0.03 -4.11
CA LEU A 10 0.17 -1.02 -3.56
C LEU A 10 0.47 -0.64 -2.10
N LEU A 11 0.06 -1.47 -1.17
CA LEU A 11 0.30 -1.29 0.27
C LEU A 11 1.45 -2.21 0.71
N ILE A 12 2.56 -1.60 1.12
CA ILE A 12 3.78 -2.29 1.59
C ILE A 12 4.12 -1.91 3.02
N ALA A 13 4.90 -2.74 3.69
CA ALA A 13 5.27 -2.49 5.08
C ALA A 13 6.49 -1.57 5.16
N HIS A 14 7.52 -1.87 4.38
CA HIS A 14 8.84 -1.28 4.47
C HIS A 14 9.33 -0.74 3.12
N PRO A 15 10.17 0.30 3.11
CA PRO A 15 11.00 0.60 1.95
C PRO A 15 11.87 -0.62 1.64
N ASP A 16 11.96 -1.03 0.37
CA ASP A 16 12.57 -2.26 -0.20
C ASP A 16 11.58 -3.38 -0.56
N ASP A 17 10.41 -3.44 0.08
CA ASP A 17 9.38 -4.43 -0.26
C ASP A 17 8.96 -4.33 -1.74
N GLU A 18 8.94 -3.11 -2.27
CA GLU A 18 8.54 -2.82 -3.64
C GLU A 18 9.47 -3.50 -4.65
N SER A 19 10.78 -3.54 -4.33
CA SER A 19 11.82 -4.11 -5.18
C SER A 19 12.10 -5.58 -4.86
N MET A 20 11.83 -6.03 -3.63
CA MET A 20 12.02 -7.43 -3.24
C MET A 20 10.86 -8.34 -3.67
N PHE A 21 9.61 -7.87 -3.54
CA PHE A 21 8.43 -8.72 -3.73
C PHE A 21 7.51 -8.28 -4.88
N PHE A 22 7.51 -7.00 -5.24
CA PHE A 22 6.49 -6.44 -6.14
C PHE A 22 7.00 -5.96 -7.50
N VAL A 23 8.26 -6.22 -7.87
CA VAL A 23 8.81 -5.82 -9.19
C VAL A 23 7.94 -6.26 -10.37
N PRO A 24 7.47 -7.53 -10.47
CA PRO A 24 6.62 -7.92 -11.59
C PRO A 24 5.31 -7.11 -11.64
N LEU A 25 4.69 -6.86 -10.49
CA LEU A 25 3.47 -6.07 -10.39
C LEU A 25 3.72 -4.60 -10.76
N LEU A 26 4.79 -3.99 -10.25
CA LEU A 26 5.18 -2.62 -10.58
C LEU A 26 5.43 -2.44 -12.08
N HIS A 27 6.05 -3.44 -12.72
CA HIS A 27 6.23 -3.42 -14.17
C HIS A 27 4.88 -3.42 -14.91
N CYS A 28 3.95 -4.29 -14.52
CA CYS A 28 2.59 -4.28 -15.08
C CYS A 28 1.88 -2.93 -14.84
N LEU A 29 1.95 -2.38 -13.62
CA LEU A 29 1.30 -1.11 -13.27
C LEU A 29 1.94 0.10 -13.97
N SER A 30 3.23 0.06 -14.28
CA SER A 30 3.93 1.14 -14.99
C SER A 30 3.37 1.43 -16.38
N THR A 31 2.85 0.40 -17.07
CA THR A 31 2.12 0.58 -18.33
C THR A 31 0.85 1.42 -18.12
N LYS A 32 0.15 1.21 -17.00
CA LYS A 32 -1.03 1.99 -16.63
C LYS A 32 -0.67 3.44 -16.27
N VAL A 33 0.45 3.65 -15.55
CA VAL A 33 0.97 4.98 -15.22
C VAL A 33 1.26 5.80 -16.47
N THR A 34 1.76 5.17 -17.54
CA THR A 34 2.04 5.85 -18.81
C THR A 34 0.78 6.43 -19.46
N THR A 35 -0.37 5.77 -19.29
CA THR A 35 -1.67 6.24 -19.83
C THR A 35 -2.43 7.12 -18.83
N PHE A 36 -2.32 6.81 -17.54
CA PHE A 36 -3.03 7.46 -16.44
C PHE A 36 -2.05 7.73 -15.28
N PRO A 37 -1.29 8.85 -15.32
CA PRO A 37 -0.21 9.12 -14.36
C PRO A 37 -0.62 9.10 -12.89
N ASP A 38 -1.88 9.45 -12.61
CA ASP A 38 -2.38 9.62 -11.24
C ASP A 38 -3.08 8.37 -10.67
N CYS A 39 -3.15 7.27 -11.42
CA CYS A 39 -4.00 6.14 -11.02
C CYS A 39 -3.28 5.05 -10.20
N VAL A 40 -1.97 5.15 -9.98
CA VAL A 40 -1.19 4.18 -9.20
C VAL A 40 -0.58 4.88 -8.00
N HIS A 41 -0.89 4.34 -6.83
CA HIS A 41 -0.46 4.82 -5.53
C HIS A 41 0.38 3.75 -4.84
N VAL A 42 1.37 4.19 -4.07
CA VAL A 42 2.11 3.33 -3.14
C VAL A 42 2.03 3.95 -1.75
N VAL A 43 1.58 3.16 -0.78
CA VAL A 43 1.64 3.51 0.64
C VAL A 43 2.63 2.56 1.30
N CYS A 44 3.64 3.13 1.94
CA CYS A 44 4.56 2.42 2.82
C CYS A 44 4.21 2.74 4.28
N MET A 45 4.00 1.70 5.08
CA MET A 45 3.53 1.88 6.47
C MET A 45 4.64 2.36 7.40
N THR A 46 5.90 2.04 7.11
CA THR A 46 7.07 2.47 7.88
C THR A 46 8.07 3.22 7.01
N ASN A 47 9.07 3.85 7.62
CA ASN A 47 10.10 4.57 6.89
C ASN A 47 11.43 3.82 6.73
N GLY A 48 11.60 2.63 7.32
CA GLY A 48 12.84 1.87 7.25
C GLY A 48 14.04 2.53 7.94
N GLY A 49 13.86 3.67 8.61
CA GLY A 49 14.93 4.49 9.16
C GLY A 49 15.52 5.51 8.16
N THR A 50 16.75 5.95 8.44
CA THR A 50 17.38 7.07 7.73
C THR A 50 17.64 6.73 6.26
N HIS A 51 17.41 7.68 5.35
CA HIS A 51 17.61 7.60 3.88
C HIS A 51 16.65 6.69 3.10
N ARG A 52 16.05 5.70 3.74
CA ARG A 52 15.20 4.68 3.12
C ARG A 52 13.94 5.24 2.45
N GLU A 53 13.37 6.32 2.99
CA GLU A 53 12.26 7.02 2.31
C GLU A 53 12.67 7.62 0.96
N ALA A 54 13.87 8.19 0.88
CA ALA A 54 14.37 8.80 -0.35
C ALA A 54 14.71 7.74 -1.39
N GLU A 55 15.25 6.60 -0.95
CA GLU A 55 15.51 5.44 -1.81
C GLU A 55 14.22 4.88 -2.41
N LEU A 56 13.19 4.64 -1.59
CA LEU A 56 11.87 4.20 -2.06
C LEU A 56 11.28 5.16 -3.10
N LYS A 57 11.28 6.46 -2.77
CA LYS A 57 10.77 7.50 -3.68
C LYS A 57 11.56 7.52 -4.99
N ALA A 58 12.89 7.44 -4.93
CA ALA A 58 13.74 7.42 -6.10
C ALA A 58 13.51 6.18 -6.97
N ALA A 59 13.37 5.00 -6.38
CA ALA A 59 13.11 3.76 -7.09
C ALA A 59 11.76 3.80 -7.83
N LEU A 60 10.69 4.17 -7.12
CA LEU A 60 9.34 4.25 -7.68
C LEU A 60 9.22 5.33 -8.77
N HIS A 61 9.77 6.51 -8.52
CA HIS A 61 9.70 7.62 -9.47
C HIS A 61 10.57 7.37 -10.70
N SER A 62 11.84 6.98 -10.52
CA SER A 62 12.79 6.92 -11.63
C SER A 62 12.47 5.79 -12.60
N ILE A 63 12.12 4.62 -12.05
CA ILE A 63 11.91 3.39 -12.82
C ILE A 63 10.47 3.29 -13.35
N TYR A 64 9.48 3.56 -12.50
CA TYR A 64 8.06 3.28 -12.81
C TYR A 64 7.21 4.53 -13.04
N LYS A 65 7.79 5.73 -12.89
CA LYS A 65 7.11 7.04 -13.01
C LYS A 65 5.93 7.23 -12.04
N ILE A 66 5.87 6.43 -10.98
CA ILE A 66 4.85 6.54 -9.94
C ILE A 66 5.19 7.75 -9.07
N GLN A 67 4.24 8.69 -8.96
CA GLN A 67 4.42 9.92 -8.18
C GLN A 67 3.63 9.92 -6.86
N ASN A 68 2.52 9.19 -6.80
CA ASN A 68 1.66 9.12 -5.63
C ASN A 68 2.24 8.15 -4.60
N ILE A 69 3.20 8.64 -3.80
CA ILE A 69 3.92 7.85 -2.80
C ILE A 69 3.68 8.49 -1.43
N ALA A 70 3.10 7.72 -0.51
CA ALA A 70 2.89 8.12 0.88
C ALA A 70 3.65 7.20 1.83
N ILE A 71 4.20 7.79 2.90
CA ILE A 71 4.93 7.09 3.95
C ILE A 71 4.29 7.51 5.27
N PHE A 72 3.76 6.54 6.01
CA PHE A 72 2.90 6.82 7.17
C PHE A 72 3.63 6.80 8.53
N SER A 73 4.86 6.30 8.56
CA SER A 73 5.73 6.08 9.73
C SER A 73 5.37 6.88 10.99
N ASN A 74 4.91 6.16 12.04
CA ASN A 74 4.70 6.72 13.38
C ASN A 74 4.84 5.63 14.47
N GLU A 75 4.60 6.00 15.73
CA GLU A 75 4.73 5.10 16.88
C GLU A 75 3.61 4.03 16.99
N ASP A 76 2.47 4.24 16.33
CA ASP A 76 1.32 3.33 16.40
C ASP A 76 1.52 2.04 15.57
N TYR A 77 2.41 2.09 14.57
CA TYR A 77 2.79 0.94 13.73
C TYR A 77 4.31 0.94 13.51
N PRO A 78 5.08 0.47 14.51
CA PRO A 78 6.53 0.54 14.49
C PRO A 78 7.17 -0.36 13.43
N ASP A 79 8.36 0.05 13.00
CA ASP A 79 9.21 -0.72 12.11
C ASP A 79 9.95 -1.83 12.87
N SER A 80 9.27 -2.97 13.06
CA SER A 80 9.80 -4.12 13.76
C SER A 80 9.24 -5.43 13.18
N PRO A 81 10.07 -6.44 12.91
CA PRO A 81 9.61 -7.75 12.44
C PRO A 81 8.81 -8.54 13.47
N ALA A 82 8.95 -8.20 14.74
CA ALA A 82 8.39 -8.95 15.86
C ALA A 82 7.23 -8.23 16.56
N THR A 83 6.86 -7.03 16.13
CA THR A 83 5.83 -6.22 16.80
C THR A 83 4.61 -6.07 15.90
N PRO A 84 3.44 -6.61 16.26
CA PRO A 84 2.22 -6.36 15.50
C PRO A 84 1.79 -4.90 15.64
N TRP A 85 1.20 -4.36 14.57
CA TRP A 85 0.63 -3.00 14.58
C TRP A 85 -0.73 -2.93 15.27
N ASP A 86 -1.10 -1.75 15.77
CA ASP A 86 -2.48 -1.45 16.10
C ASP A 86 -3.32 -1.42 14.81
N LEU A 87 -3.98 -2.55 14.53
CA LEU A 87 -4.76 -2.71 13.30
C LEU A 87 -5.92 -1.73 13.18
N GLN A 88 -6.47 -1.20 14.27
CA GLN A 88 -7.56 -0.23 14.18
C GLN A 88 -7.03 1.10 13.67
N LYS A 89 -5.93 1.59 14.26
CA LYS A 89 -5.30 2.85 13.83
C LYS A 89 -4.71 2.74 12.43
N ALA A 90 -3.98 1.66 12.15
CA ALA A 90 -3.39 1.43 10.84
C ALA A 90 -4.45 1.29 9.74
N SER A 91 -5.52 0.52 10.00
CA SER A 91 -6.63 0.40 9.04
C SER A 91 -7.34 1.73 8.82
N LYS A 92 -7.53 2.54 9.87
CA LYS A 92 -8.12 3.86 9.71
C LYS A 92 -7.28 4.76 8.80
N ALA A 93 -5.96 4.82 9.01
CA ALA A 93 -5.07 5.63 8.18
C ALA A 93 -5.13 5.22 6.70
N VAL A 94 -5.12 3.90 6.42
CA VAL A 94 -5.21 3.38 5.05
C VAL A 94 -6.61 3.60 4.46
N LEU A 95 -7.68 3.46 5.25
CA LEU A 95 -9.06 3.71 4.81
C LEU A 95 -9.25 5.17 4.40
N ASP A 96 -8.78 6.11 5.23
CA ASP A 96 -8.86 7.54 4.96
C ASP A 96 -8.15 7.86 3.62
N TYR A 97 -6.96 7.27 3.38
CA TYR A 97 -6.24 7.39 2.10
C TYR A 97 -7.01 6.78 0.92
N VAL A 98 -7.56 5.57 1.10
CA VAL A 98 -8.34 4.86 0.08
C VAL A 98 -9.55 5.66 -0.36
N GLN A 99 -10.29 6.24 0.59
CA GLN A 99 -11.46 7.09 0.32
C GLN A 99 -11.05 8.41 -0.35
N GLN A 100 -10.03 9.08 0.17
CA GLN A 100 -9.52 10.35 -0.38
C GLN A 100 -9.10 10.21 -1.85
N HIS A 101 -8.43 9.11 -2.19
CA HIS A 101 -7.89 8.87 -3.53
C HIS A 101 -8.76 7.97 -4.41
N LYS A 102 -9.98 7.63 -3.96
CA LYS A 102 -10.94 6.77 -4.68
C LYS A 102 -10.31 5.47 -5.18
N ILE A 103 -9.49 4.85 -4.32
CA ILE A 103 -8.80 3.60 -4.63
C ILE A 103 -9.84 2.49 -4.78
N GLY A 104 -9.86 1.84 -5.94
CA GLY A 104 -10.76 0.70 -6.20
C GLY A 104 -10.11 -0.67 -6.06
N LYS A 105 -8.77 -0.74 -6.04
CA LYS A 105 -8.03 -2.00 -5.89
C LYS A 105 -6.82 -1.82 -4.98
N ILE A 106 -6.61 -2.77 -4.06
CA ILE A 106 -5.45 -2.81 -3.17
C ILE A 106 -4.68 -4.10 -3.47
N TYR A 107 -3.37 -3.97 -3.71
CA TYR A 107 -2.42 -5.06 -3.75
C TYR A 107 -1.53 -5.00 -2.51
N THR A 108 -1.28 -6.16 -1.90
CA THR A 108 -0.40 -6.29 -0.74
C THR A 108 0.03 -7.76 -0.60
N PHE A 109 0.70 -8.09 0.50
CA PHE A 109 1.15 -9.43 0.83
C PHE A 109 -0.01 -10.42 1.03
N ASP A 110 0.34 -11.71 1.00
CA ASP A 110 -0.56 -12.78 1.42
C ASP A 110 -0.75 -12.82 2.95
N GLU A 111 -1.65 -13.70 3.39
CA GLU A 111 -2.00 -13.89 4.80
C GLU A 111 -0.85 -14.40 5.68
N HIS A 112 0.20 -14.95 5.06
CA HIS A 112 1.39 -15.45 5.74
C HIS A 112 2.52 -14.42 5.76
N GLY A 113 2.33 -13.25 5.13
CA GLY A 113 3.33 -12.19 5.08
C GLY A 113 4.59 -12.60 4.33
N VAL A 114 4.47 -13.48 3.31
CA VAL A 114 5.56 -14.11 2.53
C VAL A 114 6.43 -15.06 3.37
N SER A 115 7.05 -14.56 4.44
CA SER A 115 8.02 -15.27 5.28
C SER A 115 7.60 -15.38 6.76
N GLY A 116 6.37 -14.97 7.11
CA GLY A 116 5.88 -14.87 8.49
C GLY A 116 6.15 -13.51 9.16
N HIS A 117 6.66 -12.53 8.41
CA HIS A 117 6.94 -11.20 8.95
C HIS A 117 5.65 -10.49 9.40
N LEU A 118 5.56 -10.08 10.68
CA LEU A 118 4.30 -9.59 11.27
C LEU A 118 3.76 -8.30 10.63
N ASN A 119 4.63 -7.39 10.19
CA ASN A 119 4.19 -6.20 9.46
C ASN A 119 3.57 -6.53 8.10
N HIS A 120 4.10 -7.51 7.37
CA HIS A 120 3.53 -7.95 6.09
C HIS A 120 2.16 -8.59 6.29
N VAL A 121 2.05 -9.45 7.31
CA VAL A 121 0.76 -10.02 7.76
C VAL A 121 -0.22 -8.90 8.13
N SER A 122 0.25 -7.84 8.79
CA SER A 122 -0.59 -6.70 9.18
C SER A 122 -1.12 -5.94 7.96
N CYS A 123 -0.32 -5.74 6.91
CA CYS A 123 -0.81 -5.17 5.64
C CYS A 123 -1.94 -6.01 5.01
N CYS A 124 -1.79 -7.34 4.99
CA CYS A 124 -2.85 -8.24 4.52
C CYS A 124 -4.13 -8.11 5.37
N ARG A 125 -3.99 -8.09 6.71
CA ARG A 125 -5.12 -7.91 7.63
C ARG A 125 -5.83 -6.58 7.43
N ILE A 126 -5.09 -5.49 7.23
CA ILE A 126 -5.65 -4.16 6.90
C ILE A 126 -6.50 -4.24 5.64
N ALA A 127 -5.97 -4.80 4.55
CA ALA A 127 -6.71 -4.92 3.29
C ALA A 127 -8.03 -5.72 3.46
N ASN A 128 -8.01 -6.80 4.26
CA ASN A 128 -9.20 -7.59 4.57
C ASN A 128 -10.22 -6.82 5.41
N LEU A 129 -9.77 -6.05 6.41
CA LEU A 129 -10.66 -5.21 7.23
C LEU A 129 -11.33 -4.12 6.39
N LEU A 130 -10.57 -3.46 5.51
CA LEU A 130 -11.09 -2.45 4.59
C LEU A 130 -12.12 -3.04 3.64
N LYS A 131 -11.86 -4.23 3.09
CA LYS A 131 -12.83 -4.93 2.23
C LYS A 131 -14.16 -5.13 2.95
N ILE A 132 -14.13 -5.59 4.20
CA ILE A 132 -15.35 -5.79 5.01
C ILE A 132 -16.04 -4.45 5.28
N GLN A 133 -15.28 -3.41 5.66
CA GLN A 133 -15.83 -2.10 5.98
C GLN A 133 -16.51 -1.46 4.76
N LEU A 134 -15.82 -1.40 3.63
CA LEU A 134 -16.34 -0.81 2.39
C LEU A 134 -17.56 -1.56 1.85
N GLN A 135 -17.62 -2.88 2.01
CA GLN A 135 -18.81 -3.66 1.66
C GLN A 135 -20.01 -3.33 2.56
N ARG A 136 -19.78 -3.06 3.85
CA ARG A 136 -20.85 -2.65 4.77
C ARG A 136 -21.37 -1.26 4.44
N ASP A 137 -20.47 -0.33 4.12
CA ASP A 137 -20.83 1.05 3.77
C ASP A 137 -21.68 1.09 2.49
N GLN A 138 -21.37 0.25 1.49
CA GLN A 138 -22.16 0.11 0.26
C GLN A 138 -23.58 -0.45 0.47
N ILE A 139 -23.82 -1.21 1.55
CA ILE A 139 -25.14 -1.77 1.88
C ILE A 139 -25.97 -0.78 2.70
N ALA A 140 -25.31 0.17 3.37
CA ALA A 140 -25.94 1.16 4.23
C ALA A 140 -26.46 2.40 3.48
N GLU A 141 -26.05 2.59 2.22
CA GLU A 141 -26.55 3.62 1.27
C GLU A 141 -27.73 3.10 0.44
#